data_AF-A0A1X6NBJ4-F1
#
_entry.id   AF-A0A1X6NBJ4-F1
#
_cell.length_a   1.000
_cell.length_b   1.000
_cell.length_c   1.000
_cell.angle_alpha   90.00
_cell.angle_beta   90.00
_cell.angle_gamma   90.00
#
_symmetry.space_group_name_H-M   'P 1'
#
loop_
_entity.id
_entity.type
_entity.pdbx_description
1 polymer ?
#
loop_
_entity_poly.entity_id
_entity_poly.type
_entity_poly.pdbx_seq_one_letter_code
_entity_poly.pdbx_strand_id
1 'polypeptide(L)'
;MPLLIFRLVVLALFGSAVVAGLSLNVTIDDTFGDPVTGTQFVYSPADNWQSSSNCSECASTFAMAMVYDRTWTLSTHPGNATISFYGSAVYVYCIVSDHAAMAFLIDDKVDGYYIQTSSPNSTVDYNYPVYTSGDLPMGQHELTIMNGVVNFSSLAILDYIVYT
;
A
#
# COMPACT_ATOMS: atom_id res chain seq x y z
N MET A 1 63.97 -32.79 -21.25
CA MET A 1 62.52 -32.84 -21.55
C MET A 1 61.86 -31.70 -20.79
N PRO A 2 61.19 -30.79 -21.49
CA PRO A 2 60.86 -29.45 -21.00
C PRO A 2 59.43 -29.36 -20.44
N LEU A 3 59.13 -28.25 -19.74
CA LEU A 3 57.80 -27.70 -19.43
C LEU A 3 56.77 -28.62 -18.73
N LEU A 4 56.67 -28.53 -17.40
CA LEU A 4 55.45 -28.91 -16.68
C LEU A 4 55.19 -28.04 -15.44
N ILE A 5 55.59 -26.77 -15.50
CA ILE A 5 55.26 -25.76 -14.49
C ILE A 5 54.70 -24.57 -15.24
N PHE A 6 53.42 -24.60 -15.57
CA PHE A 6 52.55 -23.43 -15.64
C PHE A 6 51.18 -23.88 -16.14
N ARG A 7 50.14 -23.27 -15.56
CA ARG A 7 48.73 -23.37 -15.95
C ARG A 7 48.01 -24.60 -15.43
N LEU A 8 47.38 -24.44 -14.28
CA LEU A 8 45.94 -24.64 -14.11
C LEU A 8 45.52 -24.04 -12.75
N VAL A 9 45.83 -22.75 -12.54
CA VAL A 9 44.94 -21.93 -11.73
C VAL A 9 43.77 -21.65 -12.66
N VAL A 10 42.82 -22.59 -12.72
CA VAL A 10 41.52 -22.34 -13.35
C VAL A 10 40.88 -21.28 -12.48
N LEU A 11 40.98 -20.05 -12.96
CA LEU A 11 40.30 -18.88 -12.46
C LEU A 11 38.82 -19.26 -12.40
N ALA A 12 38.32 -19.62 -11.21
CA ALA A 12 36.91 -19.73 -10.93
C ALA A 12 36.35 -18.30 -10.95
N LEU A 13 36.22 -17.74 -12.15
CA LEU A 13 35.30 -16.65 -12.43
C LEU A 13 33.91 -17.25 -12.27
N PHE A 14 33.47 -17.41 -11.02
CA PHE A 14 32.06 -17.35 -10.71
C PHE A 14 31.62 -15.96 -11.16
N GLY A 15 31.15 -15.87 -12.40
CA GLY A 15 30.42 -14.70 -12.85
C GLY A 15 29.27 -14.55 -11.89
N SER A 16 29.29 -13.49 -11.06
CA SER A 16 28.08 -13.04 -10.40
C SER A 16 27.09 -12.77 -11.50
N ALA A 17 26.16 -13.69 -11.71
CA ALA A 17 24.98 -13.42 -12.49
C ALA A 17 24.27 -12.29 -11.76
N VAL A 18 24.35 -11.08 -12.30
CA VAL A 18 23.51 -9.98 -11.85
C VAL A 18 22.10 -10.37 -12.27
N VAL A 19 21.36 -10.96 -11.33
CA VAL A 19 19.92 -11.15 -11.48
C VAL A 19 19.32 -9.76 -11.37
N ALA A 20 19.05 -9.13 -12.52
CA ALA A 20 18.17 -7.98 -12.56
C ALA A 20 16.75 -8.51 -12.30
N GLY A 21 16.29 -8.37 -11.06
CA GLY A 21 14.89 -8.65 -10.71
C GLY A 21 14.01 -7.63 -11.43
N LEU A 22 13.05 -8.12 -12.22
CA LEU A 22 11.95 -7.29 -12.70
C LEU A 22 11.12 -6.91 -11.48
N SER A 23 11.08 -5.61 -11.15
CA SER A 23 10.10 -5.09 -10.20
C SER A 23 8.74 -5.08 -10.90
N LEU A 24 7.77 -5.80 -10.33
CA LEU A 24 6.42 -5.95 -10.86
C LEU A 24 5.48 -5.24 -9.89
N ASN A 25 4.64 -4.37 -10.44
CA ASN A 25 3.58 -3.75 -9.66
C ASN A 25 2.54 -4.82 -9.28
N VAL A 26 2.34 -5.03 -7.99
CA VAL A 26 1.30 -5.90 -7.44
C VAL A 26 0.29 -5.03 -6.70
N THR A 27 -0.97 -5.17 -7.05
CA THR A 27 -2.08 -4.46 -6.40
C THR A 27 -2.66 -5.34 -5.30
N ILE A 28 -2.82 -4.77 -4.10
CA ILE A 28 -3.54 -5.36 -2.98
C ILE A 28 -4.83 -4.56 -2.80
N ASP A 29 -5.96 -5.24 -3.00
CA ASP A 29 -7.29 -4.68 -2.74
C ASP A 29 -7.57 -4.62 -1.23
N ASP A 30 -8.29 -3.60 -0.78
CA ASP A 30 -8.63 -3.42 0.63
C ASP A 30 -9.45 -4.61 1.20
N THR A 31 -10.27 -5.25 0.37
CA THR A 31 -11.22 -6.30 0.74
C THR A 31 -10.74 -7.69 0.34
N PHE A 32 -10.13 -7.85 -0.83
CA PHE A 32 -9.67 -9.13 -1.38
C PHE A 32 -8.19 -9.43 -1.12
N GLY A 33 -7.41 -8.44 -0.69
CA GLY A 33 -6.04 -8.63 -0.25
C GLY A 33 -5.05 -8.80 -1.40
N ASP A 34 -3.89 -9.37 -1.06
CA ASP A 34 -2.79 -9.62 -1.99
C ASP A 34 -3.08 -10.88 -2.84
N PRO A 35 -3.23 -10.76 -4.16
CA PRO A 35 -3.51 -11.89 -5.03
C PRO A 35 -2.34 -12.87 -5.18
N VAL A 36 -1.12 -12.46 -4.80
CA VAL A 36 0.10 -13.28 -4.89
C VAL A 36 0.34 -14.07 -3.61
N THR A 37 0.18 -13.43 -2.45
CA THR A 37 0.50 -14.03 -1.15
C THR A 37 -0.71 -14.44 -0.32
N GLY A 38 -1.89 -13.87 -0.60
CA GLY A 38 -3.10 -14.01 0.22
C GLY A 38 -3.08 -13.16 1.49
N THR A 39 -2.12 -12.26 1.65
CA THR A 39 -2.06 -11.33 2.80
C THR A 39 -3.21 -10.34 2.74
N GLN A 40 -3.85 -10.06 3.88
CA GLN A 40 -5.00 -9.15 3.99
C GLN A 40 -4.68 -8.00 4.94
N PHE A 41 -5.37 -6.86 4.74
CA PHE A 41 -5.40 -5.80 5.74
C PHE A 41 -5.92 -6.29 7.10
N VAL A 42 -5.26 -5.83 8.16
CA VAL A 42 -5.73 -5.94 9.53
C VAL A 42 -6.25 -4.57 9.96
N TYR A 43 -7.55 -4.51 10.24
CA TYR A 43 -8.23 -3.29 10.70
C TYR A 43 -8.36 -3.29 12.21
N SER A 44 -7.94 -2.21 12.87
CA SER A 44 -7.95 -2.10 14.32
C SER A 44 -8.29 -0.68 14.82
N PRO A 45 -9.26 -0.52 15.74
CA PRO A 45 -10.26 -1.51 16.14
C PRO A 45 -11.12 -1.93 14.94
N ALA A 46 -11.47 -3.21 14.82
CA ALA A 46 -12.22 -3.72 13.67
C ALA A 46 -13.57 -2.98 13.48
N ASP A 47 -14.26 -2.67 14.58
CA ASP A 47 -15.57 -1.98 14.56
C ASP A 47 -15.50 -0.54 14.04
N ASN A 48 -14.30 0.05 13.95
CA ASN A 48 -14.10 1.40 13.39
C ASN A 48 -13.99 1.39 11.86
N TRP A 49 -13.90 0.22 11.24
CA TRP A 49 -13.74 0.07 9.79
C TRP A 49 -14.94 -0.66 9.19
N GLN A 50 -15.51 -0.08 8.14
CA GLN A 50 -16.69 -0.59 7.46
C GLN A 50 -16.37 -0.90 6.01
N SER A 51 -16.51 -2.16 5.64
CA SER A 51 -16.38 -2.62 4.25
C SER A 51 -17.60 -2.20 3.41
N SER A 52 -17.40 -2.11 2.11
CA SER A 52 -18.47 -1.92 1.13
C SER A 52 -19.67 -2.88 1.32
N SER A 53 -19.41 -4.12 1.73
CA SER A 53 -20.41 -5.17 1.98
C SER A 53 -21.20 -4.99 3.29
N ASN A 54 -20.68 -4.25 4.26
CA ASN A 54 -21.33 -4.02 5.55
C ASN A 54 -21.87 -2.58 5.72
N CYS A 55 -21.67 -1.70 4.73
CA CYS A 55 -22.28 -0.38 4.69
C CYS A 55 -23.19 -0.16 3.45
N SER A 56 -24.44 -0.61 3.56
CA SER A 56 -25.45 -0.49 2.49
C SER A 56 -25.74 0.95 2.07
N GLU A 57 -25.79 1.88 3.04
CA GLU A 57 -26.06 3.31 2.76
C GLU A 57 -24.84 4.02 2.18
N CYS A 58 -23.62 3.57 2.52
CA CYS A 58 -22.39 4.11 1.94
C CYS A 58 -22.22 3.68 0.48
N ALA A 59 -22.54 2.42 0.15
CA ALA A 59 -22.33 1.85 -1.18
C ALA A 59 -23.12 2.52 -2.30
N SER A 60 -24.31 3.05 -2.02
CA SER A 60 -25.08 3.82 -3.00
C SER A 60 -24.44 5.17 -3.38
N THR A 61 -23.39 5.59 -2.69
CA THR A 61 -22.79 6.93 -2.83
C THR A 61 -21.65 6.97 -3.85
N PHE A 62 -20.99 5.83 -4.10
CA PHE A 62 -19.82 5.78 -4.97
C PHE A 62 -20.13 5.24 -6.36
N ALA A 63 -19.44 5.78 -7.36
CA ALA A 63 -19.48 5.30 -8.72
C ALA A 63 -18.66 4.00 -8.81
N MET A 64 -19.29 2.85 -8.53
CA MET A 64 -18.66 1.53 -8.46
C MET A 64 -17.77 1.17 -9.67
N ALA A 65 -18.02 1.76 -10.84
CA ALA A 65 -17.19 1.55 -12.04
C ALA A 65 -15.79 2.21 -11.95
N MET A 66 -15.59 3.10 -10.97
CA MET A 66 -14.36 3.85 -10.72
C MET A 66 -13.57 3.31 -9.53
N VAL A 67 -14.14 2.38 -8.77
CA VAL A 67 -13.57 1.78 -7.57
C VAL A 67 -12.90 0.47 -7.93
N TYR A 68 -11.69 0.23 -7.45
CA TYR A 68 -10.95 -0.99 -7.75
C TYR A 68 -11.69 -2.21 -7.19
N ASP A 69 -11.82 -3.24 -8.02
CA ASP A 69 -12.61 -4.46 -7.77
C ASP A 69 -14.01 -4.27 -7.14
N ARG A 70 -14.56 -3.05 -7.26
CA ARG A 70 -15.87 -2.64 -6.74
C ARG A 70 -15.96 -2.79 -5.21
N THR A 71 -14.84 -2.64 -4.52
CA THR A 71 -14.69 -2.79 -3.06
C THR A 71 -13.97 -1.60 -2.45
N TRP A 72 -14.25 -1.32 -1.19
CA TRP A 72 -13.59 -0.29 -0.40
C TRP A 72 -13.85 -0.56 1.07
N THR A 73 -13.00 -0.01 1.93
CA THR A 73 -13.19 -0.02 3.38
C THR A 73 -12.97 1.38 3.90
N LEU A 74 -13.97 1.89 4.61
CA LEU A 74 -13.97 3.24 5.15
C LEU A 74 -13.88 3.28 6.68
N SER A 75 -13.40 4.40 7.20
CA SER A 75 -13.45 4.71 8.62
C SER A 75 -13.67 6.20 8.85
N THR A 76 -14.58 6.51 9.77
CA THR A 76 -14.85 7.86 10.30
C THR A 76 -14.26 8.07 11.71
N HIS A 77 -13.61 7.03 12.25
CA HIS A 77 -13.07 7.01 13.60
C HIS A 77 -11.55 6.78 13.56
N PRO A 78 -10.81 7.17 14.61
CA PRO A 78 -9.40 6.82 14.71
C PRO A 78 -9.20 5.31 14.66
N GLY A 79 -8.22 4.86 13.89
CA GLY A 79 -7.94 3.44 13.70
C GLY A 79 -6.86 3.20 12.67
N ASN A 80 -6.39 1.96 12.61
CA ASN A 80 -5.31 1.54 11.75
C ASN A 80 -5.80 0.51 10.74
N ALA A 81 -5.31 0.63 9.50
CA ALA A 81 -5.30 -0.43 8.52
C ALA A 81 -3.83 -0.82 8.27
N THR A 82 -3.48 -2.07 8.58
CA THR A 82 -2.09 -2.55 8.54
C THR A 82 -1.96 -3.71 7.57
N ILE A 83 -0.90 -3.73 6.78
CA ILE A 83 -0.61 -4.83 5.85
C ILE A 83 0.90 -5.00 5.63
N SER A 84 1.33 -6.25 5.46
CA SER A 84 2.70 -6.56 5.07
C SER A 84 2.84 -6.76 3.56
N PHE A 85 3.96 -6.34 3.00
CA PHE A 85 4.33 -6.59 1.60
C PHE A 85 5.83 -6.90 1.50
N TYR A 86 6.24 -7.54 0.41
CA TYR A 86 7.65 -7.77 0.09
C TYR A 86 8.01 -7.01 -1.18
N GLY A 87 8.73 -5.90 -1.06
CA GLY A 87 8.99 -4.98 -2.15
C GLY A 87 9.98 -3.88 -1.81
N SER A 88 10.04 -2.87 -2.68
CA SER A 88 10.90 -1.69 -2.57
C SER A 88 10.15 -0.36 -2.73
N ALA A 89 8.85 -0.41 -2.99
CA ALA A 89 7.98 0.77 -2.97
C ALA A 89 6.54 0.38 -2.62
N VAL A 90 5.77 1.36 -2.13
CA VAL A 90 4.33 1.25 -1.90
C VAL A 90 3.61 2.56 -2.22
N TYR A 91 2.42 2.44 -2.80
CA TYR A 91 1.55 3.54 -3.21
C TYR A 91 0.14 3.27 -2.66
N VAL A 92 -0.42 4.20 -1.91
CA VAL A 92 -1.76 4.05 -1.31
C VAL A 92 -2.76 4.89 -2.08
N TYR A 93 -3.81 4.24 -2.54
CA TYR A 93 -4.89 4.84 -3.30
C TYR A 93 -6.19 4.82 -2.50
N CYS A 94 -6.81 5.99 -2.40
CA CYS A 94 -8.07 6.17 -1.69
C CYS A 94 -9.12 6.79 -2.61
N ILE A 95 -10.37 6.66 -2.17
CA ILE A 95 -11.47 7.50 -2.63
C ILE A 95 -11.47 8.75 -1.73
N VAL A 96 -11.40 9.93 -2.32
CA VAL A 96 -11.27 11.19 -1.61
C VAL A 96 -12.51 12.05 -1.89
N SER A 97 -13.32 12.33 -0.86
CA SER A 97 -14.59 13.07 -1.02
C SER A 97 -14.76 14.25 -0.07
N ASP A 98 -14.22 14.16 1.15
CA ASP A 98 -14.44 15.15 2.21
C ASP A 98 -13.15 15.39 3.02
N HIS A 99 -13.24 15.59 4.34
CA HIS A 99 -12.10 15.81 5.21
C HIS A 99 -11.40 14.48 5.48
N ALA A 100 -10.09 14.43 5.29
CA ALA A 100 -9.29 13.25 5.58
C ALA A 100 -7.98 13.69 6.23
N ALA A 101 -7.61 13.02 7.32
CA ALA A 101 -6.36 13.24 8.03
C ALA A 101 -5.77 11.86 8.36
N MET A 102 -4.79 11.46 7.55
CA MET A 102 -4.12 10.17 7.66
C MET A 102 -2.62 10.34 7.88
N ALA A 103 -2.02 9.42 8.62
CA ALA A 103 -0.58 9.23 8.69
C ALA A 103 -0.21 7.85 8.15
N PHE A 104 0.97 7.75 7.57
CA PHE A 104 1.48 6.53 6.96
C PHE A 104 2.80 6.17 7.63
N LEU A 105 2.87 4.94 8.09
CA LEU A 105 4.06 4.39 8.74
C LEU A 105 4.58 3.23 7.88
N ILE A 106 5.90 3.19 7.72
CA ILE A 106 6.64 2.03 7.22
C ILE A 106 7.48 1.51 8.37
N ASP A 107 7.31 0.23 8.70
CA ASP A 107 8.05 -0.47 9.75
C ASP A 107 8.01 0.32 11.09
N ASP A 108 6.80 0.65 11.54
CA ASP A 108 6.49 1.43 12.75
C ASP A 108 7.03 2.88 12.78
N LYS A 109 7.60 3.38 11.68
CA LYS A 109 8.10 4.73 11.57
C LYS A 109 7.21 5.58 10.66
N VAL A 110 6.77 6.72 11.17
CA VAL A 110 6.05 7.72 10.37
C VAL A 110 6.91 8.14 9.18
N ASP A 111 6.36 7.97 7.98
CA ASP A 111 6.99 8.27 6.71
C ASP A 111 6.24 9.36 5.94
N GLY A 112 4.93 9.54 6.19
CA GLY A 112 4.14 10.56 5.51
C GLY A 112 2.81 10.89 6.19
N TYR A 113 2.18 11.96 5.70
CA TYR A 113 0.85 12.39 6.10
C TYR A 113 0.05 12.82 4.87
N TYR A 114 -1.27 12.63 4.95
CA TYR A 114 -2.23 13.19 4.00
C TYR A 114 -3.28 13.96 4.77
N ILE A 115 -3.41 15.26 4.49
CA ILE A 115 -4.38 16.15 5.12
C ILE A 115 -5.19 16.85 4.03
N GLN A 116 -6.50 16.60 4.03
CA GLN A 116 -7.49 17.30 3.24
C GLN A 116 -8.51 17.95 4.19
N THR A 117 -8.64 19.27 4.10
CA THR A 117 -9.50 20.07 4.99
C THR A 117 -10.81 20.50 4.35
N SER A 118 -11.02 20.25 3.06
CA SER A 118 -12.29 20.37 2.34
C SER A 118 -12.09 19.95 0.87
N SER A 119 -13.10 19.34 0.25
CA SER A 119 -13.14 19.19 -1.22
C SER A 119 -13.77 20.45 -1.81
N PRO A 120 -13.03 21.24 -2.63
CA PRO A 120 -13.51 22.55 -3.09
C PRO A 120 -14.82 22.53 -3.89
N ASN A 121 -15.22 21.36 -4.42
CA ASN A 121 -16.40 21.20 -5.27
C ASN A 121 -17.33 20.04 -4.84
N SER A 122 -17.15 19.47 -3.64
CA SER A 122 -17.79 18.20 -3.25
C SER A 122 -17.57 17.07 -4.27
N THR A 123 -16.48 17.15 -5.03
CA THR A 123 -16.10 16.14 -6.02
C THR A 123 -15.46 14.97 -5.30
N VAL A 124 -15.87 13.77 -5.71
CA VAL A 124 -15.27 12.51 -5.28
C VAL A 124 -14.17 12.15 -6.27
N ASP A 125 -12.94 12.11 -5.80
CA ASP A 125 -11.78 11.66 -6.56
C ASP A 125 -11.52 10.19 -6.29
N TYR A 126 -11.45 9.38 -7.35
CA TYR A 126 -11.20 7.94 -7.30
C TYR A 126 -9.78 7.65 -7.74
N ASN A 127 -9.20 6.52 -7.30
CA ASN A 127 -7.82 6.15 -7.63
C ASN A 127 -6.84 7.29 -7.27
N TYR A 128 -7.11 8.00 -6.17
CA TYR A 128 -6.33 9.17 -5.79
C TYR A 128 -5.14 8.74 -4.92
N PRO A 129 -3.88 9.01 -5.32
CA PRO A 129 -2.71 8.64 -4.53
C PRO A 129 -2.61 9.57 -3.31
N VAL A 130 -2.86 9.04 -2.12
CA VAL A 130 -2.77 9.79 -0.86
C VAL A 130 -1.39 9.65 -0.21
N TYR A 131 -0.65 8.60 -0.55
CA TYR A 131 0.70 8.37 -0.06
C TYR A 131 1.51 7.53 -1.03
N THR A 132 2.81 7.82 -1.09
CA THR A 132 3.78 7.13 -1.93
C THR A 132 5.11 7.05 -1.20
N SER A 133 5.73 5.88 -1.19
CA SER A 133 7.10 5.69 -0.72
C SER A 133 7.82 4.78 -1.69
N GLY A 134 8.73 5.36 -2.48
CA GLY A 134 9.67 4.63 -3.33
C GLY A 134 11.07 4.81 -2.75
N ASP A 135 11.94 3.82 -2.94
CA ASP A 135 13.30 3.73 -2.35
C ASP A 135 13.37 3.01 -0.99
N LEU A 136 12.42 2.13 -0.71
CA LEU A 136 12.56 1.18 0.41
C LEU A 136 13.61 0.11 0.05
N PRO A 137 14.45 -0.32 1.01
CA PRO A 137 15.36 -1.44 0.79
C PRO A 137 14.58 -2.70 0.45
N MET A 138 14.85 -3.32 -0.70
CA MET A 138 14.14 -4.54 -1.13
C MET A 138 14.05 -5.58 0.00
N GLY A 139 12.83 -5.86 0.46
CA GLY A 139 12.63 -6.69 1.64
C GLY A 139 11.17 -6.74 2.08
N GLN A 140 10.96 -7.34 3.25
CA GLN A 140 9.65 -7.34 3.89
C GLN A 140 9.44 -6.02 4.63
N HIS A 141 8.31 -5.40 4.40
CA HIS A 141 7.87 -4.18 5.06
C HIS A 141 6.46 -4.31 5.60
N GLU A 142 6.14 -3.50 6.61
CA GLU A 142 4.79 -3.29 7.08
C GLU A 142 4.34 -1.85 6.82
N LEU A 143 3.23 -1.69 6.10
CA LEU A 143 2.54 -0.43 5.97
C LEU A 143 1.44 -0.35 7.04
N THR A 144 1.43 0.73 7.82
CA THR A 144 0.30 1.09 8.69
C THR A 144 -0.27 2.44 8.26
N ILE A 145 -1.56 2.44 7.91
CA ILE A 145 -2.36 3.62 7.59
C ILE A 145 -3.14 3.99 8.85
N MET A 146 -2.84 5.13 9.46
CA MET A 146 -3.53 5.65 10.63
C MET A 146 -4.56 6.70 10.23
N ASN A 147 -5.83 6.46 10.52
CA ASN A 147 -6.91 7.41 10.34
C ASN A 147 -7.08 8.31 11.59
N GLY A 148 -7.53 9.55 11.39
CA GLY A 148 -7.93 10.45 12.48
C GLY A 148 -6.74 11.10 13.19
N VAL A 149 -5.63 11.30 12.49
CA VAL A 149 -4.48 12.02 13.06
C VAL A 149 -4.78 13.53 13.18
N VAL A 150 -4.19 14.17 14.19
CA VAL A 150 -4.19 15.64 14.37
C VAL A 150 -5.52 16.30 14.82
N ASN A 151 -6.35 15.64 15.65
CA ASN A 151 -7.61 16.20 16.19
C ASN A 151 -8.62 16.69 15.13
N PHE A 152 -8.51 16.21 13.89
CA PHE A 152 -9.49 16.49 12.83
C PHE A 152 -10.50 15.35 12.73
N SER A 153 -11.74 15.69 12.35
CA SER A 153 -12.66 14.70 11.77
C SER A 153 -12.03 14.18 10.49
N SER A 154 -12.01 12.86 10.31
CA SER A 154 -11.34 12.21 9.18
C SER A 154 -12.18 11.08 8.63
N LEU A 155 -12.43 11.12 7.32
CA LEU A 155 -13.01 10.06 6.52
C LEU A 155 -11.90 9.44 5.67
N ALA A 156 -11.38 8.30 6.11
CA ALA A 156 -10.52 7.45 5.30
C ALA A 156 -11.41 6.51 4.48
N ILE A 157 -11.18 6.42 3.17
CA ILE A 157 -11.84 5.44 2.30
C ILE A 157 -10.74 4.77 1.48
N LEU A 158 -10.24 3.65 1.99
CA LEU A 158 -9.19 2.87 1.36
C LEU A 158 -9.79 2.04 0.22
N ASP A 159 -9.14 2.11 -0.95
CA ASP A 159 -9.53 1.37 -2.16
C ASP A 159 -8.50 0.26 -2.42
N TYR A 160 -7.24 0.61 -2.64
CA TYR A 160 -6.17 -0.38 -2.83
C TYR A 160 -4.78 0.22 -2.54
N ILE A 161 -3.79 -0.65 -2.48
CA ILE A 161 -2.38 -0.26 -2.52
C ILE A 161 -1.67 -0.97 -3.68
N VAL A 162 -0.59 -0.38 -4.15
CA VAL A 162 0.31 -1.02 -5.12
C VAL A 162 1.69 -1.08 -4.49
N TYR A 163 2.33 -2.24 -4.52
CA TYR A 163 3.74 -2.39 -4.16
C TYR A 163 4.55 -2.90 -5.34
N THR A 164 5.87 -2.74 -5.30
CA THR A 164 6.78 -3.07 -6.40
C THR A 164 8.01 -3.84 -5.95
#